data_AF-A0AAP5QLN1-F1
#
_entry.id   AF-A0AAP5QLN1-F1
#
_cell.length_a   1.000
_cell.length_b   1.000
_cell.length_c   1.000
_cell.angle_alpha   90.00
_cell.angle_beta   90.00
_cell.angle_gamma   90.00
#
_symmetry.space_group_name_H-M   'P 1'
#
loop_
_entity.id
_entity.type
_entity.pdbx_description
1 polymer ?
#
loop_
_entity_poly.entity_id
_entity_poly.type
_entity_poly.pdbx_seq_one_letter_code
_entity_poly.pdbx_strand_id
1 'polypeptide(L)'
;MDYAKVKGKNVVITLPIDLLEVAFNNNPNNWDESIKVKFKRQFAKGFAEKINETSTNSETGLTVFQEAIDEIFDEMLEEAPNYIKVPQED
;
A
#
# COMPACT_ATOMS: atom_id res chain seq x y z
N MET A 1 10.25 13.63 -6.56
CA MET A 1 9.61 13.22 -5.30
C MET A 1 10.43 12.06 -4.77
N ASP A 2 10.86 12.10 -3.52
CA ASP A 2 11.42 10.91 -2.89
C ASP A 2 10.25 10.02 -2.45
N TYR A 3 9.90 9.05 -3.30
CA TYR A 3 8.75 8.17 -3.10
C TYR A 3 8.91 7.28 -1.85
N ALA A 4 10.15 7.01 -1.46
CA ALA A 4 10.46 6.32 -0.22
C ALA A 4 11.79 6.78 0.37
N LYS A 5 11.97 6.53 1.66
CA LYS A 5 13.27 6.67 2.35
C LYS A 5 13.41 5.63 3.44
N VAL A 6 14.64 5.24 3.74
CA VAL A 6 14.95 4.41 4.91
C VAL A 6 15.13 5.31 6.13
N LYS A 7 14.43 5.00 7.23
CA LYS A 7 14.56 5.70 8.51
C LYS A 7 14.73 4.68 9.64
N GLY A 8 15.98 4.51 10.09
CA GLY A 8 16.33 3.47 11.07
C GLY A 8 16.12 2.08 10.47
N LYS A 9 15.28 1.25 11.09
CA LYS A 9 14.92 -0.09 10.60
C LYS A 9 13.65 -0.12 9.73
N ASN A 10 13.11 1.05 9.37
CA ASN A 10 11.83 1.15 8.66
C ASN A 10 12.03 1.73 7.26
N VAL A 11 11.21 1.26 6.31
CA VAL A 11 10.96 1.94 5.05
C VAL A 11 9.79 2.90 5.26
N VAL A 12 9.98 4.17 4.91
CA VAL A 12 8.93 5.20 4.95
C VAL A 12 8.54 5.55 3.53
N ILE A 13 7.31 5.22 3.15
CA ILE A 13 6.75 5.53 1.84
C ILE A 13 6.01 6.88 1.94
N THR A 14 6.26 7.77 0.99
CA THR A 14 5.58 9.06 0.93
C THR A 14 4.46 9.00 -0.10
N LEU A 15 3.21 9.11 0.37
CA LEU A 15 2.03 9.17 -0.48
C LEU A 15 1.38 10.56 -0.40
N PRO A 16 1.26 11.30 -1.51
CA PRO A 16 0.54 12.57 -1.51
C PRO A 16 -0.92 12.38 -1.12
N ILE A 17 -1.40 13.16 -0.13
CA ILE A 17 -2.78 13.05 0.35
C ILE A 17 -3.79 13.38 -0.75
N ASP A 18 -3.44 14.27 -1.68
CA ASP A 18 -4.31 14.61 -2.82
C ASP A 18 -4.50 13.42 -3.76
N LEU A 19 -3.52 12.52 -3.88
CA LEU A 19 -3.66 11.30 -4.66
C LEU A 19 -4.67 10.34 -4.02
N LEU A 20 -4.63 10.21 -2.69
CA LEU A 20 -5.60 9.41 -1.95
C LEU A 20 -7.03 9.94 -2.11
N GLU A 21 -7.20 11.26 -2.09
CA GLU A 21 -8.50 11.89 -2.29
C GLU A 21 -9.04 11.64 -3.71
N VAL A 22 -8.20 11.80 -4.74
CA VAL A 22 -8.60 11.51 -6.13
C VAL A 22 -8.97 10.04 -6.28
N ALA A 23 -8.17 9.12 -5.72
CA ALA A 23 -8.44 7.69 -5.76
C ALA A 23 -9.76 7.33 -5.06
N PHE A 24 -10.07 7.98 -3.91
CA PHE A 24 -11.34 7.77 -3.21
C PHE A 24 -12.54 8.29 -4.00
N ASN A 25 -12.44 9.52 -4.52
CA ASN A 25 -13.52 10.16 -5.27
C ASN A 25 -13.83 9.42 -6.58
N ASN A 26 -12.84 8.82 -7.21
CA ASN A 26 -12.99 8.07 -8.46
C ASN A 26 -13.16 6.55 -8.23
N ASN A 27 -13.32 6.10 -6.98
CA ASN A 27 -13.47 4.68 -6.69
C ASN A 27 -14.79 4.19 -7.28
N PRO A 28 -14.81 3.17 -8.17
CA PRO A 28 -16.04 2.66 -8.78
C PRO A 28 -17.01 2.05 -7.76
N ASN A 29 -16.51 1.67 -6.57
CA ASN A 29 -17.33 1.21 -5.46
C ASN A 29 -17.89 2.36 -4.61
N ASN A 30 -17.56 3.62 -4.92
CA ASN A 30 -18.20 4.79 -4.35
C ASN A 30 -19.40 5.17 -5.22
N TRP A 31 -20.52 4.47 -5.03
CA TRP A 31 -21.75 4.61 -5.82
C TRP A 31 -22.51 5.91 -5.56
N ASP A 32 -22.09 6.69 -4.56
CA ASP A 32 -22.71 7.96 -4.17
C ASP A 32 -21.72 9.12 -4.37
N GLU A 33 -21.91 9.86 -5.46
CA GLU A 33 -21.10 11.03 -5.83
C GLU A 33 -21.17 12.18 -4.82
N SER A 34 -22.13 12.13 -3.87
CA SER A 34 -22.22 13.10 -2.78
C SER A 34 -21.20 12.83 -1.66
N ILE A 35 -20.65 11.62 -1.58
CA ILE A 35 -19.62 11.27 -0.60
C ILE A 35 -18.27 11.83 -1.06
N LYS A 36 -17.74 12.77 -0.29
CA LYS A 36 -16.45 13.43 -0.56
C LYS A 36 -15.57 13.48 0.69
N VAL A 37 -14.26 13.53 0.47
CA VAL A 37 -13.29 13.75 1.55
C VAL A 37 -13.49 15.14 2.16
N LYS A 38 -13.94 15.18 3.42
CA LYS A 38 -14.16 16.45 4.14
C LYS A 38 -12.89 16.98 4.82
N PHE A 39 -12.11 16.10 5.44
CA PHE A 39 -10.93 16.45 6.22
C PHE A 39 -9.72 15.59 5.80
N LYS A 40 -8.93 16.09 4.85
CA LYS A 40 -7.81 15.36 4.23
C LYS A 40 -6.84 14.72 5.23
N ARG A 41 -6.47 15.42 6.31
CA ARG A 41 -5.53 14.89 7.33
C ARG A 41 -6.13 13.75 8.13
N GLN A 42 -7.40 13.85 8.51
CA GLN A 42 -8.10 12.78 9.24
C GLN A 42 -8.35 11.58 8.33
N PHE A 43 -8.68 11.84 7.06
CA PHE A 43 -8.82 10.81 6.04
C PHE A 43 -7.52 10.03 5.82
N ALA A 44 -6.40 10.72 5.61
CA ALA A 44 -5.09 10.09 5.47
C ALA A 44 -4.69 9.28 6.72
N LYS A 45 -5.02 9.78 7.92
CA LYS A 45 -4.81 9.04 9.17
C LYS A 45 -5.64 7.76 9.21
N GLY A 46 -6.94 7.83 8.91
CA GLY A 46 -7.81 6.65 8.86
C GLY A 46 -7.39 5.63 7.81
N PHE A 47 -6.91 6.09 6.65
CA PHE A 47 -6.32 5.22 5.63
C PHE A 47 -5.08 4.48 6.15
N ALA A 48 -4.14 5.20 6.77
CA ALA A 48 -2.92 4.59 7.33
C ALA A 48 -3.21 3.62 8.50
N GLU A 49 -4.21 3.93 9.32
CA GLU A 49 -4.71 3.01 10.34
C GLU A 49 -5.28 1.76 9.69
N LYS A 50 -6.10 1.87 8.64
CA LYS A 50 -6.71 0.73 7.95
C LYS A 50 -5.76 -0.16 7.16
N ILE A 51 -4.66 0.39 6.65
CA ILE A 51 -3.57 -0.41 6.08
C ILE A 51 -3.03 -1.43 7.09
N ASN A 52 -2.90 -1.02 8.36
CA ASN A 52 -2.29 -1.83 9.40
C ASN A 52 -3.32 -2.58 10.27
N GLU A 53 -4.54 -2.05 10.36
CA GLU A 53 -5.63 -2.59 11.17
C GLU A 53 -6.85 -2.83 10.27
N THR A 54 -7.00 -4.03 9.72
CA THR A 54 -8.26 -4.81 9.79
C THR A 54 -8.13 -6.12 9.02
N SER A 55 -8.77 -7.17 9.57
CA SER A 55 -9.13 -8.44 8.92
C SER A 55 -8.13 -8.98 7.91
N THR A 56 -7.37 -9.98 8.35
CA THR A 56 -6.71 -10.91 7.43
C THR A 56 -7.76 -11.44 6.46
N ASN A 57 -7.46 -11.38 5.17
CA ASN A 57 -8.26 -12.07 4.17
C ASN A 57 -8.42 -13.53 4.63
N SER A 58 -9.66 -14.01 4.70
CA SER A 58 -9.95 -15.35 5.24
C SER A 58 -9.38 -16.47 4.39
N GLU A 59 -9.04 -16.19 3.13
CA GLU A 59 -8.49 -17.15 2.18
C GLU A 59 -6.95 -17.20 2.26
N THR A 60 -6.28 -16.05 2.33
CA THR A 60 -4.81 -15.95 2.32
C THR A 60 -4.21 -15.86 3.73
N GLY A 61 -5.00 -15.46 4.73
CA GLY A 61 -4.52 -15.17 6.09
C GLY A 61 -3.68 -13.89 6.19
N LEU A 62 -3.53 -13.14 5.11
CA LEU A 62 -2.70 -11.93 5.03
C LEU A 62 -3.55 -10.67 5.17
N THR A 63 -2.96 -9.60 5.70
CA THR A 63 -3.59 -8.28 5.62
C THR A 63 -3.45 -7.72 4.20
N VAL A 64 -4.30 -6.77 3.83
CA VAL A 64 -4.22 -6.05 2.54
C VAL A 64 -2.82 -5.50 2.28
N PHE A 65 -2.14 -5.02 3.32
CA PHE A 65 -0.78 -4.50 3.17
C PHE A 65 0.25 -5.59 2.90
N GLN A 66 0.08 -6.78 3.50
CA GLN A 66 0.95 -7.92 3.23
C GLN A 66 0.73 -8.47 1.81
N GLU A 67 -0.53 -8.59 1.37
CA GLU A 67 -0.84 -9.00 0.00
C GLU A 67 -0.21 -8.05 -1.04
N ALA A 68 -0.31 -6.74 -0.81
CA ALA A 68 0.34 -5.75 -1.68
C ALA A 68 1.88 -5.83 -1.66
N ILE A 69 2.49 -6.26 -0.53
CA ILE A 69 3.94 -6.47 -0.46
C ILE A 69 4.34 -7.71 -1.25
N ASP A 70 3.58 -8.80 -1.15
CA ASP A 70 3.85 -10.03 -1.88
C ASP A 70 3.78 -9.80 -3.39
N GLU A 71 2.76 -9.10 -3.89
CA GLU A 71 2.65 -8.73 -5.31
C GLU A 71 3.87 -7.93 -5.80
N ILE A 72 4.34 -6.96 -5.00
CA ILE A 72 5.55 -6.18 -5.33
C ILE A 72 6.79 -7.08 -5.35
N PHE A 73 6.90 -8.04 -4.43
CA PHE A 73 8.03 -8.95 -4.38
C PHE A 73 8.05 -9.92 -5.57
N ASP A 74 6.90 -10.38 -6.03
CA ASP A 74 6.80 -11.20 -7.24
C ASP A 74 7.31 -10.42 -8.47
N GLU A 75 6.85 -9.18 -8.66
CA GLU A 75 7.36 -8.31 -9.74
C GLU A 75 8.87 -8.07 -9.60
N MET A 76 9.35 -7.78 -8.38
CA MET A 76 10.78 -7.59 -8.14
C MET A 76 11.60 -8.85 -8.40
N LEU A 77 11.07 -10.05 -8.18
CA LEU A 77 11.76 -11.30 -8.47
C LEU A 77 11.84 -11.54 -9.98
N GLU A 78 10.78 -11.21 -10.73
CA GLU A 78 10.76 -11.30 -12.19
C GLU A 78 11.80 -10.39 -12.85
N GLU A 79 12.06 -9.21 -12.27
CA GLU A 79 13.08 -8.27 -12.77
C GLU A 79 14.53 -8.75 -12.54
N ALA A 80 14.73 -9.85 -11.81
CA ALA A 80 16.04 -10.43 -11.45
C ALA A 80 17.09 -9.40 -10.95
N PRO A 81 16.76 -8.55 -9.96
CA PRO A 81 17.63 -7.51 -9.48
C PRO A 81 18.85 -8.08 -8.74
N ASN A 82 19.99 -7.42 -8.90
CA ASN A 82 21.28 -7.84 -8.33
C ASN A 82 21.35 -7.81 -6.78
N TYR A 83 20.36 -7.24 -6.11
CA TYR A 83 20.24 -7.19 -4.66
C TYR A 83 19.36 -8.30 -4.06
N ILE A 84 18.70 -9.12 -4.91
CA ILE A 84 18.00 -10.32 -4.48
C ILE A 84 18.84 -11.54 -4.88
N LYS A 85 19.33 -12.27 -3.89
CA LYS A 85 20.04 -13.53 -4.14
C LYS A 85 19.05 -14.68 -4.03
N VAL A 86 18.68 -15.27 -5.16
CA VAL A 86 18.00 -16.57 -5.16
C VAL A 86 19.05 -17.61 -4.74
N PRO A 87 18.85 -18.36 -3.64
CA PRO A 87 19.74 -19.46 -3.33
C PRO A 87 19.70 -20.40 -4.54
N GLN A 88 20.86 -20.67 -5.14
CA GLN A 88 20.95 -21.66 -6.22
C GLN A 88 20.36 -22.96 -5.67
N GLU A 89 19.41 -23.56 -6.40
CA GLU A 89 19.02 -24.95 -6.16
C GLU A 89 20.30 -25.79 -6.20
N ASP A 90 20.55 -26.56 -5.14
CA ASP A 90 21.68 -27.50 -5.07
C ASP A 90 21.65 -28.50 -6.24
#